data_AF-A0A0C3BT86-F1
#
_entry.id   AF-A0A0C3BT86-F1
#
_cell.length_a   1.000
_cell.length_b   1.000
_cell.length_c   1.000
_cell.angle_alpha   90.00
_cell.angle_beta   90.00
_cell.angle_gamma   90.00
#
_symmetry.space_group_name_H-M   'P 1'
#
loop_
_entity.id
_entity.type
_entity.pdbx_description
1 polymer ?
#
loop_
_entity_poly.entity_id
_entity_poly.type
_entity_poly.pdbx_seq_one_letter_code
_entity_poly.pdbx_strand_id
1 'polypeptide(L)'
;MTRVTMPSIAYVATQVRFALSSSSVFSRTDTVTDSERFYNSVVDLFEDVEEQEEVNELQTWWNRQVFPNYSSARRPVCKNSAIARIKEKRSETRRLAMNNLNA
;
A
#
# COMPACT_ATOMS: atom_id res chain seq x y z
N MET A 1 -2.85 2.89 -15.68
CA MET A 1 -2.31 2.79 -14.30
C MET A 1 -3.00 3.85 -13.45
N THR A 2 -3.49 3.51 -12.27
CA THR A 2 -4.28 4.43 -11.41
C THR A 2 -3.73 4.54 -9.99
N ARG A 3 -2.66 3.81 -9.68
CA ARG A 3 -2.03 3.72 -8.36
C ARG A 3 -0.56 3.32 -8.51
N VAL A 4 0.32 3.85 -7.64
CA VAL A 4 1.72 3.43 -7.53
C VAL A 4 1.81 2.09 -6.81
N THR A 5 2.84 1.30 -7.10
CA THR A 5 3.12 0.03 -6.40
C THR A 5 4.33 0.20 -5.47
N MET A 6 4.39 -0.59 -4.40
CA MET A 6 5.55 -0.60 -3.50
C MET A 6 6.86 -0.90 -4.26
N PRO A 7 6.91 -1.91 -5.15
CA PRO A 7 8.03 -2.11 -6.06
C PRO A 7 8.44 -0.87 -6.88
N SER A 8 7.46 -0.09 -7.38
CA SER A 8 7.79 1.11 -8.16
C SER A 8 8.44 2.21 -7.31
N ILE A 9 8.00 2.38 -6.06
CA ILE A 9 8.61 3.34 -5.12
C ILE A 9 10.02 2.88 -4.73
N ALA A 10 10.19 1.59 -4.43
CA ALA A 10 11.50 1.01 -4.12
C ALA A 10 12.47 1.20 -5.30
N TYR A 11 12.00 1.01 -6.53
CA TYR A 11 12.82 1.25 -7.72
C TYR A 11 13.22 2.72 -7.85
N VAL A 12 12.33 3.67 -7.60
CA VAL A 12 12.66 5.11 -7.58
C VAL A 12 13.74 5.41 -6.53
N ALA A 13 13.64 4.84 -5.32
CA ALA A 13 14.66 5.01 -4.29
C ALA A 13 16.03 4.48 -4.76
N THR A 14 16.06 3.33 -5.44
CA THR A 14 17.28 2.77 -6.02
C THR A 14 17.88 3.68 -7.09
N GLN A 15 17.04 4.26 -7.97
CA GLN A 15 17.49 5.19 -9.01
C GLN A 15 18.06 6.48 -8.40
N VAL A 16 17.44 7.01 -7.34
CA VAL A 16 17.94 8.19 -6.62
C VAL A 16 19.29 7.88 -5.95
N ARG A 17 19.42 6.73 -5.28
CA ARG A 17 20.70 6.30 -4.69
C ARG A 17 21.80 6.21 -5.74
N PHE A 18 21.51 5.64 -6.90
CA PHE A 18 22.46 5.56 -8.01
C PHE A 18 22.84 6.95 -8.55
N ALA A 19 21.88 7.82 -8.77
CA ALA A 19 22.12 9.18 -9.26
C ALA A 19 22.96 10.03 -8.30
N LEU A 20 22.90 9.73 -7.00
CA LEU A 20 23.72 10.36 -5.96
C LEU A 20 25.07 9.65 -5.73
N SER A 21 25.31 8.51 -6.38
CA SER A 21 26.55 7.76 -6.26
C SER A 21 27.61 8.29 -7.24
N SER A 22 28.88 7.99 -6.99
CA SER A 22 29.97 8.23 -7.95
C SER A 22 30.07 7.17 -9.05
N SER A 23 29.16 6.18 -9.06
CA SER A 23 29.19 5.09 -10.02
C SER A 23 28.57 5.54 -11.35
N SER A 24 29.27 5.29 -12.46
CA SER A 24 28.81 5.68 -13.80
C SER A 24 27.93 4.63 -14.48
N VAL A 25 27.83 3.43 -13.90
CA VAL A 25 27.13 2.29 -14.49
C VAL A 25 26.34 1.52 -13.45
N PHE A 26 25.11 1.16 -13.82
CA PHE A 26 24.27 0.29 -13.01
C PHE A 26 24.75 -1.15 -13.18
N SER A 27 25.56 -1.64 -12.24
CA SER A 27 26.12 -2.99 -12.30
C SER A 27 25.59 -3.86 -11.16
N ARG A 28 25.17 -5.09 -11.50
CA ARG A 28 24.80 -6.12 -10.51
C ARG A 28 26.01 -6.70 -9.77
N THR A 29 27.20 -6.59 -10.34
CA THR A 29 28.44 -7.10 -9.74
C THR A 29 29.19 -6.05 -8.92
N ASP A 30 28.71 -4.81 -8.92
CA ASP A 30 29.28 -3.75 -8.08
C ASP A 30 28.81 -3.92 -6.63
N THR A 31 29.64 -4.56 -5.83
CA THR A 31 29.41 -4.78 -4.39
C THR A 31 29.49 -3.49 -3.57
N VAL A 32 30.03 -2.40 -4.14
CA VAL A 32 30.06 -1.08 -3.48
C VAL A 32 28.65 -0.46 -3.49
N THR A 33 27.93 -0.64 -4.59
CA THR A 33 26.63 -0.01 -4.81
C THR A 33 25.48 -1.02 -4.88
N ASP A 34 25.66 -2.26 -4.41
CA ASP A 34 24.73 -3.41 -4.45
C ASP A 34 23.24 -3.00 -4.52
N SER A 35 22.79 -2.72 -5.75
CA SER A 35 21.53 -2.02 -5.98
C SER A 35 20.35 -2.97 -5.92
N GLU A 36 20.60 -4.25 -6.21
CA GLU A 36 19.63 -5.33 -6.05
C GLU A 36 19.33 -5.55 -4.57
N ARG A 37 20.37 -5.66 -3.73
CA ARG A 37 20.18 -5.80 -2.28
C ARG A 37 19.51 -4.57 -1.67
N PHE A 38 19.91 -3.37 -2.09
CA PHE A 38 19.25 -2.14 -1.64
C PHE A 38 17.76 -2.15 -2.01
N TYR A 39 17.42 -2.44 -3.27
CA TYR A 39 16.04 -2.55 -3.71
C TYR A 39 15.24 -3.56 -2.88
N ASN A 40 15.75 -4.78 -2.73
CA ASN A 40 15.07 -5.83 -1.98
C ASN A 40 14.88 -5.42 -0.51
N SER A 41 15.89 -4.80 0.12
CA SER A 41 15.74 -4.32 1.50
C SER A 41 14.66 -3.26 1.68
N VAL A 42 14.44 -2.40 0.68
CA VAL A 42 13.35 -1.41 0.71
C VAL A 42 12.00 -2.08 0.48
N VAL A 43 11.93 -3.09 -0.38
CA VAL A 43 10.71 -3.89 -0.56
C VAL A 43 10.37 -4.65 0.72
N ASP A 44 11.34 -5.30 1.35
CA ASP A 44 11.16 -6.02 2.62
C ASP A 44 10.63 -5.06 3.71
N LEU A 45 11.17 -3.84 3.79
CA LEU A 45 10.65 -2.79 4.68
C LEU A 45 9.18 -2.45 4.40
N PHE A 46 8.79 -2.35 3.12
CA PHE A 46 7.40 -2.08 2.75
C PHE A 46 6.43 -3.23 3.05
N GLU A 47 6.95 -4.44 3.27
CA GLU A 47 6.17 -5.64 3.62
C GLU A 47 6.13 -5.90 5.13
N ASP A 48 6.94 -5.18 5.93
CA ASP A 48 6.93 -5.28 7.38
C ASP A 48 5.56 -4.87 7.95
N VAL A 49 5.01 -5.73 8.82
CA VAL A 49 3.70 -5.53 9.45
C VAL A 49 3.71 -4.34 10.40
N GLU A 50 4.84 -4.09 11.08
CA GLU A 50 4.97 -2.99 12.03
C GLU A 50 4.98 -1.63 11.31
N GLU A 51 5.46 -1.60 10.06
CA GLU A 51 5.62 -0.37 9.27
C GLU A 51 4.41 -0.05 8.39
N GLN A 52 3.37 -0.91 8.36
CA GLN A 52 2.24 -0.76 7.42
C GLN A 52 1.48 0.56 7.57
N GLU A 53 1.46 1.17 8.76
CA GLU A 53 0.83 2.49 8.93
C GLU A 53 1.54 3.54 8.08
N GLU A 54 2.85 3.68 8.25
CA GLU A 54 3.69 4.63 7.51
C GLU A 54 3.73 4.30 6.01
N VAL A 55 3.82 3.01 5.66
CA VAL A 55 3.83 2.55 4.26
C VAL A 55 2.52 2.91 3.54
N ASN A 56 1.38 2.79 4.21
CA ASN A 56 0.08 3.18 3.63
C ASN A 56 -0.04 4.69 3.45
N GLU A 57 0.47 5.48 4.39
CA GLU A 57 0.55 6.94 4.26
C GLU A 57 1.46 7.35 3.11
N LEU A 58 2.64 6.74 3.00
CA LEU A 58 3.59 6.92 1.91
C LEU A 58 2.94 6.61 0.56
N GLN A 59 2.26 5.46 0.44
CA GLN A 59 1.56 5.10 -0.79
C GLN A 59 0.48 6.12 -1.16
N THR A 60 -0.29 6.57 -0.15
CA THR A 60 -1.34 7.58 -0.34
C THR A 60 -0.75 8.90 -0.82
N TRP A 61 0.37 9.33 -0.25
CA TRP A 61 1.07 10.52 -0.66
C TRP A 61 1.55 10.42 -2.11
N TRP A 62 2.24 9.34 -2.48
CA TRP A 62 2.72 9.11 -3.84
C TRP A 62 1.59 9.06 -4.87
N ASN A 63 0.48 8.42 -4.52
CA ASN A 63 -0.67 8.38 -5.41
C ASN A 63 -1.24 9.77 -5.70
N ARG A 64 -1.28 10.67 -4.70
CA ARG A 64 -1.71 12.06 -4.90
C ARG A 64 -0.76 12.83 -5.82
N GLN A 65 0.55 12.54 -5.78
CA GLN A 65 1.54 13.21 -6.63
C GLN A 65 1.51 12.71 -8.08
N VAL A 66 1.48 11.38 -8.27
CA VAL A 66 1.62 10.77 -9.61
C VAL A 66 0.29 10.70 -10.35
N PHE A 67 -0.82 10.56 -9.63
CA PHE A 67 -2.16 10.43 -10.19
C PHE A 67 -3.06 11.58 -9.71
N PRO A 68 -3.16 12.70 -10.45
CA PRO A 68 -3.95 13.87 -10.03
C PRO A 68 -5.43 13.59 -9.75
N ASN A 69 -5.99 12.54 -10.38
CA ASN A 69 -7.36 12.08 -10.16
C ASN A 69 -7.49 11.07 -9.00
N TYR A 70 -6.41 10.83 -8.25
CA TYR A 70 -6.45 9.91 -7.12
C TYR A 70 -7.22 10.54 -5.95
N SER A 71 -8.38 9.94 -5.66
CA SER A 71 -9.19 10.30 -4.50
C SER A 71 -8.95 9.31 -3.36
N SER A 72 -8.23 9.74 -2.32
CA SER A 72 -8.14 8.99 -1.05
C SER A 72 -9.42 9.08 -0.21
N ALA A 73 -10.37 9.95 -0.61
CA ALA A 73 -11.63 10.10 0.09
C ALA A 73 -12.44 8.81 -0.08
N ARG A 74 -12.39 7.94 0.93
CA ARG A 74 -13.49 7.00 1.19
C ARG A 74 -14.73 7.89 1.31
N ARG A 75 -15.62 7.86 0.31
CA ARG A 75 -16.90 8.54 0.43
C ARG A 75 -17.51 8.06 1.75
N PRO A 76 -17.85 8.96 2.68
CA PRO A 76 -18.52 8.57 3.91
C PRO A 76 -19.67 7.67 3.53
N VAL A 77 -19.70 6.46 4.10
CA VAL A 77 -20.82 5.54 3.89
C VAL A 77 -22.03 6.24 4.47
N CYS A 78 -22.85 6.85 3.60
CA CYS A 78 -24.09 7.48 4.00
C CYS A 78 -24.91 6.44 4.77
N LYS A 79 -25.53 6.86 5.88
CA LYS A 79 -26.35 5.98 6.74
C LYS A 79 -27.41 5.20 5.93
N ASN A 80 -27.87 5.76 4.82
CA ASN A 80 -28.86 5.16 3.92
C ASN A 80 -28.27 4.53 2.65
N SER A 81 -26.95 4.40 2.55
CA SER A 81 -26.32 3.78 1.38
C SER A 81 -26.64 2.29 1.30
N ALA A 82 -26.63 1.75 0.07
CA ALA A 82 -26.88 0.33 -0.17
C ALA A 82 -25.97 -0.59 0.67
N ILE A 83 -24.70 -0.19 0.85
CA ILE A 83 -23.74 -0.98 1.64
C ILE A 83 -24.05 -0.96 3.14
N ALA A 84 -24.59 0.14 3.68
CA ALA A 84 -25.03 0.22 5.07
C ALA A 84 -26.18 -0.76 5.34
N ARG A 85 -27.21 -0.76 4.46
CA ARG A 85 -28.34 -1.69 4.54
C ARG A 85 -27.94 -3.16 4.38
N ILE A 86 -26.99 -3.46 3.48
CA ILE A 86 -26.48 -4.82 3.30
C ILE A 86 -25.74 -5.30 4.55
N LYS A 87 -24.92 -4.43 5.17
CA LYS A 87 -24.21 -4.77 6.41
C LYS A 87 -25.16 -4.98 7.58
N GLU A 88 -26.17 -4.14 7.73
CA GLU A 88 -27.23 -4.26 8.73
C GLU A 88 -27.94 -5.61 8.61
N LYS A 89 -28.47 -5.94 7.43
CA LYS A 89 -29.12 -7.24 7.19
C LYS A 89 -28.22 -8.44 7.48
N ARG A 90 -26.93 -8.37 7.15
CA ARG A 90 -25.95 -9.43 7.49
C ARG A 90 -25.76 -9.57 9.00
N SER A 91 -25.74 -8.47 9.74
CA SER A 91 -25.61 -8.47 11.20
C SER A 91 -26.83 -9.08 11.89
N GLU A 92 -28.04 -8.76 11.40
CA GLU A 92 -29.29 -9.33 11.87
C GLU A 92 -29.35 -10.83 11.61
N THR A 93 -29.04 -11.25 10.38
CA THR A 93 -29.01 -12.67 10.00
C THR A 93 -28.03 -13.45 10.88
N ARG A 94 -26.86 -12.88 11.17
CA ARG A 94 -25.85 -13.49 12.04
C ARG A 94 -26.32 -13.58 13.49
N ARG A 95 -27.00 -12.55 14.00
CA ARG A 95 -27.63 -12.57 15.34
C ARG A 95 -28.70 -13.66 15.44
N LEU A 96 -29.58 -13.77 14.45
CA LEU A 96 -30.63 -14.78 14.43
C LEU A 96 -30.05 -16.20 14.37
N ALA A 97 -29.00 -16.41 13.57
CA ALA A 97 -28.30 -17.69 13.52
C ALA A 97 -27.66 -18.05 14.87
N MET A 98 -27.02 -17.10 15.55
CA MET A 98 -26.43 -17.33 16.88
C MET A 98 -27.49 -17.59 17.95
N ASN A 99 -28.64 -16.92 17.90
CA ASN A 99 -29.72 -17.17 18.86
C ASN A 99 -30.36 -18.55 18.67
N ASN A 100 -30.50 -19.03 17.43
CA ASN A 100 -31.02 -20.38 17.15
C ASN A 100 -30.05 -21.52 17.51
N LEU A 101 -28.74 -21.24 17.62
CA LEU A 101 -27.74 -22.21 18.07
C LEU A 101 -27.68 -22.37 19.60
N ASN A 102 -28.24 -21.40 20.33
CA ASN A 102 -28.25 -21.36 21.80
C ASN A 102 -29.62 -21.66 22.41
N ALA A 103 -30.60 -22.08 21.60
CA ALA A 103 -31.94 -22.50 22.00
C ALA A 103 -32.09 -24.01 21.78
#